data_AF-A0A821CUY8-F1
#
_entry.id   AF-A0A821CUY8-F1
#
_cell.length_a   1.000
_cell.length_b   1.000
_cell.length_c   1.000
_cell.angle_alpha   90.00
_cell.angle_beta   90.00
_cell.angle_gamma   90.00
#
_symmetry.space_group_name_H-M   'P 1'
#
loop_
_entity.id
_entity.type
_entity.pdbx_description
1 polymer ?
#
loop_
_entity_poly.entity_id
_entity_poly.type
_entity_poly.pdbx_seq_one_letter_code
_entity_poly.pdbx_strand_id
1 'polypeptide(L)'
;GSCVSFLDLLINNKNGVLFTSVYHKPAAEPCVVPFISDHPRHVFSNIIQAALLRALRYSTTLDIFEKERRSIRLMLLYNGYPSRYIDTNFRKFFDRSLSKSSMIPFIANENQFLVMRNTLLPKLTVKERETQHRIAAFSFDEEIDNQNTKEKTTGSSTISKQNKPTKFANTLFLHYTHEKRLHSLKRDIHKIYSEIFQNTIGIDFRLIVGHRNHRNTGHELVQKRPPPTMLKPIPLPDTIKQKHKRRLVN
;
A
#
# COMPACT_ATOMS: atom_id res chain seq x y z
N GLY A 1 -7.54 20.72 -28.90
CA GLY A 1 -7.86 19.59 -28.01
C GLY A 1 -7.31 19.89 -26.64
N SER A 2 -8.06 19.59 -25.58
CA SER A 2 -7.59 19.75 -24.19
C SER A 2 -6.76 18.53 -23.79
N CYS A 3 -5.68 18.76 -23.04
CA CYS A 3 -4.79 17.72 -22.55
C CYS A 3 -4.65 17.85 -21.04
N VAL A 4 -4.85 16.76 -20.30
CA VAL A 4 -4.74 16.73 -18.84
C VAL A 4 -3.91 15.52 -18.43
N SER A 5 -2.92 15.74 -17.56
CA SER A 5 -2.16 14.68 -16.91
C SER A 5 -2.77 14.38 -15.54
N PHE A 6 -3.00 13.11 -15.24
CA PHE A 6 -3.42 12.65 -13.93
C PHE A 6 -2.62 11.40 -13.56
N LEU A 7 -1.81 11.48 -12.50
CA LEU A 7 -0.84 10.44 -12.13
C LEU A 7 0.07 10.12 -13.32
N ASP A 8 0.13 8.83 -13.71
CA ASP A 8 0.92 8.32 -14.83
C ASP A 8 0.14 8.29 -16.16
N LEU A 9 -1.04 8.91 -16.22
CA LEU A 9 -1.93 8.91 -17.37
C LEU A 9 -2.00 10.30 -18.01
N LEU A 10 -1.84 10.35 -19.34
CA LEU A 10 -2.07 11.54 -20.15
C LEU A 10 -3.35 11.35 -20.95
N ILE A 11 -4.35 12.19 -20.71
CA ILE A 11 -5.65 12.18 -21.38
C ILE A 11 -5.70 13.33 -22.38
N ASN A 12 -5.98 13.03 -23.64
CA ASN A 12 -6.09 13.98 -24.72
C ASN A 12 -7.48 13.87 -25.37
N ASN A 13 -8.22 14.97 -25.39
CA ASN A 13 -9.49 15.04 -26.10
C ASN A 13 -9.27 15.61 -27.50
N LYS A 14 -9.47 14.75 -28.51
CA LYS A 14 -9.46 15.12 -29.93
C LYS A 14 -10.87 14.97 -30.49
N ASN A 15 -11.52 16.10 -30.75
CA ASN A 15 -12.85 16.17 -31.38
C ASN A 15 -13.93 15.35 -30.64
N GLY A 16 -13.92 15.38 -29.30
CA GLY A 16 -14.87 14.62 -28.47
C GLY A 16 -14.46 13.18 -28.19
N VAL A 17 -13.39 12.68 -28.82
CA VAL A 17 -12.85 11.34 -28.57
C VAL A 17 -11.67 11.43 -27.60
N LEU A 18 -11.73 10.65 -26.52
CA LEU A 18 -10.67 10.57 -25.52
C LEU A 18 -9.61 9.57 -25.95
N PHE A 19 -8.36 10.04 -25.95
CA PHE A 19 -7.16 9.23 -26.11
C PHE A 19 -6.37 9.27 -24.82
N THR A 20 -5.88 8.13 -24.40
CA THR A 20 -5.05 7.95 -23.23
C THR A 20 -3.69 7.41 -23.64
N SER A 21 -2.66 7.86 -22.94
CA SER A 21 -1.28 7.43 -23.12
C SER A 21 -0.55 7.48 -21.77
N VAL A 22 0.64 6.92 -21.71
CA VAL A 22 1.51 7.05 -20.53
C VAL A 22 2.02 8.48 -20.43
N TYR A 23 1.85 9.09 -19.27
CA TYR A 23 2.45 10.39 -18.99
C TYR A 23 3.93 10.23 -18.64
N HIS A 24 4.79 10.98 -19.34
CA HIS A 24 6.21 11.12 -19.02
C HIS A 24 6.46 12.55 -18.56
N LYS A 25 7.06 12.71 -17.38
CA LYS A 25 7.42 14.03 -16.88
C LYS A 25 8.57 14.58 -17.74
N PRO A 26 8.44 15.76 -18.37
CA PRO A 26 9.42 16.24 -19.35
C PRO A 26 10.85 16.38 -18.82
N ALA A 27 11.00 16.69 -17.53
CA ALA A 27 12.29 16.87 -16.87
C ALA A 27 12.75 15.62 -16.09
N ALA A 28 12.00 14.52 -16.12
CA ALA A 28 12.43 13.29 -15.46
C ALA A 28 13.29 12.49 -16.43
N GLU A 29 14.53 12.22 -16.02
CA GLU A 29 15.33 11.22 -16.71
C GLU A 29 14.62 9.86 -16.62
N PRO A 30 14.66 9.05 -17.69
CA PRO A 30 14.11 7.71 -17.69
C PRO A 30 15.06 6.78 -16.92
N CYS A 31 15.13 6.99 -15.60
CA CYS A 31 16.02 6.27 -14.71
C CYS A 31 15.27 5.08 -14.09
N VAL A 32 15.76 3.88 -14.37
CA VAL A 32 15.35 2.66 -13.67
C VAL A 32 16.59 2.05 -13.01
N VAL A 33 16.40 1.00 -12.22
CA VAL A 33 17.53 0.30 -11.59
C VAL A 33 18.50 -0.17 -12.69
N PRO A 34 19.79 0.28 -12.69
CA PRO A 34 20.77 -0.13 -13.69
C PRO A 34 21.01 -1.64 -13.67
N PHE A 35 21.20 -2.24 -14.85
CA PHE A 35 21.31 -3.70 -14.97
C PHE A 35 22.53 -4.31 -14.26
N ILE A 36 23.57 -3.51 -14.04
CA ILE A 36 24.80 -3.89 -13.33
C ILE A 36 24.67 -3.85 -11.81
N SER A 37 23.56 -3.35 -11.28
CA SER A 37 23.36 -3.27 -9.83
C SER A 37 23.16 -4.65 -9.21
N ASP A 38 23.49 -4.78 -7.91
CA ASP A 38 23.37 -6.03 -7.15
C ASP A 38 21.93 -6.30 -6.68
N HIS A 39 21.00 -6.33 -7.63
CA HIS A 39 19.61 -6.68 -7.39
C HIS A 39 19.30 -8.08 -7.94
N PRO A 40 18.38 -8.83 -7.29
CA PRO A 40 17.94 -10.11 -7.82
C PRO A 40 17.36 -10.00 -9.24
N ARG A 41 17.56 -11.04 -10.07
CA ARG A 41 17.10 -11.08 -11.47
C ARG A 41 15.60 -10.81 -11.65
N HIS A 42 14.78 -11.18 -10.67
CA HIS A 42 13.34 -10.94 -10.73
C HIS A 42 12.97 -9.45 -10.68
N VAL A 43 13.80 -8.60 -10.06
CA VAL A 43 13.57 -7.14 -10.00
C VAL A 43 13.64 -6.55 -11.40
N PHE A 44 14.70 -6.86 -12.15
CA PHE A 44 14.88 -6.40 -13.54
C PHE A 44 13.76 -6.89 -14.46
N SER A 45 13.37 -8.17 -14.32
CA SER A 45 12.23 -8.72 -15.05
C SER A 45 10.95 -7.94 -14.72
N ASN A 46 10.66 -7.72 -13.43
CA ASN A 46 9.47 -7.02 -12.98
C ASN A 46 9.40 -5.57 -13.48
N ILE A 47 10.53 -4.85 -13.56
CA ILE A 47 10.58 -3.50 -14.16
C ILE A 47 10.04 -3.55 -15.59
N ILE A 48 10.52 -4.50 -16.41
CA ILE A 48 10.08 -4.66 -17.80
C ILE A 48 8.60 -5.03 -17.86
N GLN A 49 8.17 -6.03 -17.09
CA GLN A 49 6.77 -6.49 -17.09
C GLN A 49 5.81 -5.39 -16.65
N ALA A 50 6.15 -4.63 -15.60
CA ALA A 50 5.33 -3.54 -15.09
C ALA A 50 5.23 -2.38 -16.09
N ALA A 51 6.35 -2.00 -16.72
CA ALA A 51 6.37 -0.96 -17.74
C ALA A 51 5.49 -1.31 -18.94
N LEU A 52 5.60 -2.54 -19.47
CA LEU A 52 4.78 -3.02 -20.58
C LEU A 52 3.30 -3.12 -20.20
N LEU A 53 3.00 -3.62 -19.01
CA LEU A 53 1.62 -3.70 -18.50
C LEU A 53 0.99 -2.30 -18.40
N ARG A 54 1.74 -1.34 -17.86
CA ARG A 54 1.32 0.06 -17.74
C ARG A 54 1.07 0.68 -19.12
N ALA A 55 2.01 0.52 -20.03
CA ALA A 55 1.89 0.97 -21.42
C ALA A 55 0.61 0.43 -22.08
N LEU A 56 0.37 -0.87 -21.93
CA LEU A 56 -0.79 -1.52 -22.53
C LEU A 56 -2.12 -1.00 -21.96
N ARG A 57 -2.21 -0.84 -20.64
CA ARG A 57 -3.44 -0.34 -19.98
C ARG A 57 -3.76 1.08 -20.40
N TYR A 58 -2.73 1.93 -20.42
CA TYR A 58 -2.90 3.37 -20.60
C TYR A 58 -3.02 3.78 -22.05
N SER A 59 -2.51 3.00 -23.00
CA SER A 59 -2.62 3.33 -24.42
C SER A 59 -4.02 3.00 -24.94
N THR A 60 -4.68 3.95 -25.61
CA THR A 60 -5.98 3.67 -26.24
C THR A 60 -5.85 2.98 -27.59
N THR A 61 -4.77 3.26 -28.32
CA THR A 61 -4.53 2.71 -29.66
C THR A 61 -3.22 1.96 -29.74
N LEU A 62 -3.09 1.07 -30.73
CA LEU A 62 -1.86 0.32 -30.98
C LEU A 62 -0.68 1.25 -31.29
N ASP A 63 -0.88 2.32 -32.06
CA ASP A 63 0.19 3.28 -32.39
C ASP A 63 0.77 3.94 -31.13
N ILE A 64 -0.09 4.35 -30.20
CA ILE A 64 0.33 4.93 -28.92
C ILE A 64 1.11 3.90 -28.10
N PHE A 65 0.61 2.66 -28.05
CA PHE A 65 1.29 1.57 -27.37
C PHE A 65 2.66 1.26 -27.98
N GLU A 66 2.77 1.22 -29.30
CA GLU A 66 4.02 0.95 -30.02
C GLU A 66 5.08 2.04 -29.77
N LYS A 67 4.65 3.31 -29.75
CA LYS A 67 5.52 4.43 -29.35
C LYS A 67 6.03 4.25 -27.93
N GLU A 68 5.14 3.91 -26.99
CA GLU A 68 5.53 3.66 -25.60
C GLU A 68 6.45 2.45 -25.47
N ARG A 69 6.19 1.36 -26.19
CA ARG A 69 7.05 0.17 -26.20
C ARG A 69 8.46 0.48 -26.69
N ARG A 70 8.59 1.32 -27.72
CA ARG A 70 9.91 1.81 -28.19
C ARG A 70 10.60 2.67 -27.13
N SER A 71 9.86 3.56 -26.48
CA SER A 71 10.36 4.38 -25.37
C SER A 71 10.89 3.52 -24.22
N ILE A 72 10.13 2.50 -23.79
CA ILE A 72 10.55 1.53 -22.76
C ILE A 72 11.83 0.80 -23.18
N ARG A 73 11.92 0.35 -24.43
CA ARG A 73 13.14 -0.31 -24.93
C ARG A 73 14.35 0.63 -24.83
N LEU A 74 14.19 1.88 -25.27
CA LEU A 74 15.26 2.88 -25.23
C LEU A 74 15.69 3.17 -23.80
N MET A 75 14.75 3.36 -22.87
CA MET A 75 15.01 3.51 -21.44
C MET A 75 15.84 2.33 -20.91
N LEU A 76 15.46 1.08 -21.20
CA LEU A 76 16.17 -0.09 -20.70
C LEU A 76 17.60 -0.17 -21.26
N LEU A 77 17.78 0.10 -22.55
CA LEU A 77 19.12 0.14 -23.18
C LEU A 77 20.00 1.22 -22.53
N TYR A 78 19.44 2.41 -22.29
CA TYR A 78 20.14 3.51 -21.62
C TYR A 78 20.59 3.13 -20.19
N ASN A 79 19.81 2.31 -19.48
CA ASN A 79 20.13 1.81 -18.14
C ASN A 79 20.99 0.51 -18.17
N GLY A 80 21.61 0.19 -19.32
CA GLY A 80 22.58 -0.89 -19.46
C GLY A 80 21.99 -2.30 -19.60
N TYR A 81 20.70 -2.44 -19.89
CA TYR A 81 20.09 -3.76 -20.06
C TYR A 81 20.52 -4.39 -21.39
N PRO A 82 21.00 -5.65 -21.42
CA PRO A 82 21.37 -6.32 -22.66
C PRO A 82 20.17 -6.47 -23.60
N SER A 83 20.33 -6.16 -24.89
CA SER A 83 19.23 -6.27 -25.88
C SER A 83 18.57 -7.64 -25.86
N ARG A 84 19.36 -8.72 -25.82
CA ARG A 84 18.84 -10.11 -25.74
C ARG A 84 17.96 -10.33 -24.51
N TYR A 85 18.31 -9.73 -23.38
CA TYR A 85 17.53 -9.82 -22.14
C TYR A 85 16.19 -9.07 -22.29
N ILE A 86 16.22 -7.87 -22.88
CA ILE A 86 15.01 -7.09 -23.18
C ILE A 86 14.07 -7.89 -24.09
N ASP A 87 14.59 -8.38 -25.23
CA ASP A 87 13.83 -9.16 -26.21
C ASP A 87 13.18 -10.40 -25.59
N THR A 88 13.95 -11.12 -24.77
CA THR A 88 13.45 -12.30 -24.05
C THR A 88 12.28 -11.96 -23.12
N ASN A 89 12.38 -10.86 -22.38
CA ASN A 89 11.33 -10.47 -21.43
C ASN A 89 10.11 -9.87 -22.13
N PHE A 90 10.29 -9.18 -23.26
CA PHE A 90 9.19 -8.70 -24.10
C PHE A 90 8.40 -9.89 -24.64
N ARG A 91 9.07 -10.89 -25.22
CA ARG A 91 8.42 -12.13 -25.69
C ARG A 91 7.64 -12.81 -24.56
N LYS A 92 8.28 -13.04 -23.41
CA LYS A 92 7.61 -13.63 -22.23
C LYS A 92 6.35 -12.87 -21.79
N PHE A 93 6.36 -11.53 -21.86
CA PHE A 93 5.20 -10.72 -21.53
C PHE A 93 4.04 -10.98 -22.52
N PHE A 94 4.33 -10.99 -23.82
CA PHE A 94 3.34 -11.21 -24.86
C PHE A 94 2.85 -12.66 -24.88
N ASP A 95 3.74 -13.66 -24.72
CA ASP A 95 3.38 -15.08 -24.66
C ASP A 95 2.43 -15.41 -23.50
N ARG A 96 2.53 -14.66 -22.39
CA ARG A 96 1.62 -14.79 -21.24
C ARG A 96 0.28 -14.09 -21.47
N SER A 97 0.28 -13.00 -22.24
CA SER A 97 -0.88 -12.13 -22.41
C SER A 97 -1.73 -12.52 -23.62
N LEU A 98 -1.11 -13.10 -24.65
CA LEU A 98 -1.75 -13.72 -25.79
C LEU A 98 -2.13 -15.16 -25.44
N SER A 99 -3.32 -15.61 -25.85
CA SER A 99 -3.68 -17.02 -25.77
C SER A 99 -2.62 -17.87 -26.49
N LYS A 100 -2.24 -19.01 -25.90
CA LYS A 100 -1.19 -19.95 -26.37
C LYS A 100 -1.30 -20.41 -27.84
N SER A 101 -2.38 -20.03 -28.53
CA SER A 101 -2.68 -20.41 -29.90
C SER A 101 -2.01 -19.52 -30.95
N SER A 102 -1.49 -18.33 -30.61
CA SER A 102 -0.82 -17.46 -31.59
C SER A 102 0.69 -17.67 -31.58
N MET A 103 1.24 -18.23 -32.67
CA MET A 103 2.67 -18.41 -32.92
C MET A 103 3.48 -17.11 -33.11
N ILE A 104 2.86 -15.94 -32.93
CA ILE A 104 3.48 -14.65 -33.26
C ILE A 104 3.68 -13.83 -31.96
N PRO A 105 4.93 -13.50 -31.58
CA PRO A 105 5.25 -12.76 -30.35
C PRO A 105 5.02 -11.23 -30.48
N PHE A 106 4.16 -10.82 -31.41
CA PHE A 106 3.96 -9.43 -31.81
C PHE A 106 2.48 -9.12 -32.01
N ILE A 107 2.06 -7.93 -31.58
CA ILE A 107 0.71 -7.44 -31.80
C ILE A 107 0.64 -6.91 -33.23
N ALA A 108 0.08 -7.69 -34.15
CA ALA A 108 0.09 -7.37 -35.57
C ALA A 108 -0.94 -6.30 -35.96
N ASN A 109 -2.03 -6.17 -35.21
CA ASN A 109 -3.13 -5.27 -35.54
C ASN A 109 -3.86 -4.73 -34.31
N GLU A 110 -4.65 -3.67 -34.55
CA GLU A 110 -5.44 -2.97 -33.52
C GLU A 110 -6.41 -3.91 -32.79
N ASN A 111 -7.03 -4.86 -33.50
CA ASN A 111 -7.98 -5.79 -32.89
C ASN A 111 -7.30 -6.69 -31.85
N GLN A 112 -6.11 -7.23 -32.16
CA GLN A 112 -5.30 -8.01 -31.21
C GLN A 112 -4.91 -7.19 -29.99
N PHE A 113 -4.52 -5.93 -30.21
CA PHE A 113 -4.21 -4.99 -29.14
C PHE A 113 -5.42 -4.79 -28.22
N LEU A 114 -6.60 -4.49 -28.78
CA LEU A 114 -7.82 -4.22 -28.03
C LEU A 114 -8.28 -5.45 -27.24
N VAL A 115 -8.22 -6.65 -27.82
CA VAL A 115 -8.53 -7.90 -27.11
C VAL A 115 -7.60 -8.09 -25.91
N MET A 116 -6.30 -7.88 -26.10
CA MET A 116 -5.31 -8.03 -25.04
C MET A 116 -5.51 -6.98 -23.94
N ARG A 117 -5.73 -5.74 -24.32
CA ARG A 117 -6.02 -4.61 -23.41
C ARG A 117 -7.28 -4.90 -22.59
N ASN A 118 -8.39 -5.25 -23.23
CA ASN A 118 -9.66 -5.53 -22.56
C ASN A 118 -9.57 -6.75 -21.62
N THR A 119 -8.70 -7.71 -21.93
CA THR A 119 -8.44 -8.87 -21.06
C THR A 119 -7.63 -8.49 -19.80
N LEU A 120 -6.78 -7.46 -19.89
CA LEU A 120 -5.85 -7.07 -18.83
C LEU A 120 -6.31 -5.87 -17.99
N LEU A 121 -7.21 -5.04 -18.52
CA LEU A 121 -7.85 -3.94 -17.79
C LEU A 121 -8.58 -4.38 -16.51
N PRO A 122 -9.44 -5.42 -16.52
CA PRO A 122 -10.19 -5.81 -15.32
C PRO A 122 -9.35 -6.59 -14.30
N LYS A 123 -8.17 -7.10 -14.71
CA LYS A 123 -7.33 -7.90 -13.83
C LYS A 123 -6.57 -7.01 -12.85
N LEU A 124 -7.10 -6.81 -11.66
CA LEU A 124 -6.37 -6.09 -10.61
C LEU A 124 -4.98 -6.72 -10.38
N THR A 125 -3.97 -5.86 -10.27
CA THR A 125 -2.64 -6.25 -9.79
C THR A 125 -2.77 -6.79 -8.36
N VAL A 126 -1.78 -7.56 -7.91
CA VAL A 126 -1.77 -8.11 -6.54
C VAL A 126 -1.97 -7.00 -5.50
N LYS A 127 -1.29 -5.87 -5.68
CA LYS A 127 -1.39 -4.71 -4.78
C LYS A 127 -2.77 -4.04 -4.83
N GLU A 128 -3.34 -3.88 -6.03
CA GLU A 128 -4.71 -3.36 -6.17
C GLU A 128 -5.73 -4.30 -5.53
N ARG A 129 -5.57 -5.62 -5.71
CA ARG A 129 -6.41 -6.65 -5.09
C ARG A 129 -6.29 -6.63 -3.57
N GLU A 130 -5.08 -6.55 -3.03
CA GLU A 130 -4.85 -6.40 -1.58
C GLU A 130 -5.51 -5.12 -1.04
N THR A 131 -5.41 -4.02 -1.78
CA THR A 131 -6.02 -2.74 -1.40
C THR A 131 -7.55 -2.86 -1.41
N GLN A 132 -8.12 -3.47 -2.44
CA GLN A 132 -9.55 -3.71 -2.53
C GLN A 132 -10.04 -4.66 -1.42
N HIS A 133 -9.30 -5.72 -1.10
CA HIS A 133 -9.63 -6.59 0.02
C HIS A 133 -9.57 -5.85 1.36
N ARG A 134 -8.61 -4.95 1.56
CA ARG A 134 -8.56 -4.11 2.76
C ARG A 134 -9.77 -3.19 2.84
N ILE A 135 -10.10 -2.49 1.75
CA ILE A 135 -11.28 -1.61 1.69
C ILE A 135 -12.55 -2.42 1.98
N ALA A 136 -12.72 -3.57 1.34
CA ALA A 136 -13.88 -4.44 1.57
C ALA A 136 -13.94 -4.96 3.00
N ALA A 137 -12.80 -5.35 3.61
CA ALA A 137 -12.76 -5.76 5.01
C ALA A 137 -13.18 -4.64 5.96
N PHE A 138 -12.75 -3.40 5.69
CA PHE A 138 -13.23 -2.22 6.43
C PHE A 138 -14.74 -2.01 6.27
N SER A 139 -15.31 -2.24 5.08
CA SER A 139 -16.75 -2.13 4.85
C SER A 139 -17.57 -3.25 5.50
N PHE A 140 -17.05 -4.48 5.57
CA PHE A 140 -17.74 -5.61 6.22
C PHE A 140 -17.82 -5.46 7.74
N ASP A 141 -16.81 -4.88 8.38
CA ASP A 141 -16.85 -4.58 9.81
C ASP A 141 -17.93 -3.51 10.15
N GLU A 142 -18.29 -2.64 9.20
CA GLU A 142 -19.42 -1.69 9.35
C GLU A 142 -20.80 -2.34 9.16
N GLU A 143 -20.91 -3.44 8.39
CA GLU A 143 -22.19 -4.11 8.14
C GLU A 143 -22.55 -5.15 9.22
N ILE A 144 -21.57 -5.86 9.79
CA ILE A 144 -21.81 -6.86 10.85
C ILE A 144 -22.32 -6.20 12.14
N ASP A 145 -21.87 -4.97 12.45
CA ASP A 145 -22.38 -4.22 13.62
C ASP A 145 -23.83 -3.72 13.41
N ASN A 146 -24.30 -3.64 12.16
CA ASN A 146 -25.67 -3.20 11.83
C ASN A 146 -26.71 -4.33 11.78
N GLN A 147 -26.31 -5.59 11.56
CA GLN A 147 -27.26 -6.72 11.47
C GLN A 147 -27.59 -7.36 12.82
N ASN A 148 -26.77 -7.19 13.86
CA ASN A 148 -27.06 -7.74 15.19
C ASN A 148 -28.07 -6.92 16.03
N THR A 149 -28.68 -5.86 15.46
CA THR A 149 -29.65 -4.99 16.18
C THR A 149 -31.07 -5.04 15.61
N LYS A 150 -31.46 -6.15 14.97
CA LYS A 150 -32.81 -6.31 14.38
C LYS A 150 -33.49 -7.65 14.69
N GLU A 151 -33.46 -8.09 15.95
CA GLU A 151 -34.47 -9.04 16.44
C GLU A 151 -34.90 -8.69 17.88
N LYS A 152 -35.80 -7.70 18.00
CA LYS A 152 -37.03 -7.79 18.81
C LYS A 152 -37.80 -6.47 18.86
N THR A 153 -39.13 -6.63 18.72
CA THR A 153 -40.26 -5.75 19.12
C THR A 153 -40.66 -4.56 18.23
N THR A 154 -41.73 -4.81 17.47
CA THR A 154 -42.99 -4.06 17.37
C THR A 154 -43.13 -2.80 18.25
N GLY A 155 -43.57 -1.69 17.63
CA GLY A 155 -44.11 -0.52 18.33
C GLY A 155 -43.64 0.82 17.76
N SER A 156 -44.57 1.52 17.11
CA SER A 156 -44.44 2.89 16.62
C SER A 156 -43.97 3.88 17.69
N SER A 157 -42.86 4.58 17.46
CA SER A 157 -42.69 6.02 17.70
C SER A 157 -41.28 6.49 17.28
N THR A 158 -41.26 7.60 16.55
CA THR A 158 -40.08 8.32 16.05
C THR A 158 -39.21 8.84 17.19
N ILE A 159 -38.09 8.19 17.46
CA ILE A 159 -36.98 8.76 18.23
C ILE A 159 -35.70 8.49 17.45
N SER A 160 -35.07 9.55 16.95
CA SER A 160 -33.77 9.51 16.28
C SER A 160 -32.71 8.98 17.25
N LYS A 161 -32.33 7.71 17.12
CA LYS A 161 -31.20 7.14 17.84
C LYS A 161 -29.91 7.72 17.25
N GLN A 162 -29.23 8.56 18.03
CA GLN A 162 -27.88 9.02 17.72
C GLN A 162 -26.93 7.82 17.79
N ASN A 163 -26.31 7.48 16.65
CA ASN A 163 -25.29 6.44 16.57
C ASN A 163 -24.11 6.82 17.49
N LYS A 164 -23.74 5.90 18.40
CA LYS A 164 -22.58 6.11 19.26
C LYS A 164 -21.31 6.08 18.38
N PRO A 165 -20.41 7.07 18.49
CA PRO A 165 -19.19 7.08 17.70
C PRO A 165 -18.33 5.86 18.06
N THR A 166 -17.80 5.18 17.04
CA THR A 166 -16.86 4.07 17.23
C THR A 166 -15.64 4.57 18.00
N LYS A 167 -15.06 3.74 18.88
CA LYS A 167 -13.96 4.11 19.80
C LYS A 167 -12.72 4.70 19.10
N PHE A 168 -12.63 4.60 17.77
CA PHE A 168 -11.48 5.03 16.97
C PHE A 168 -11.81 6.08 15.90
N ALA A 169 -13.06 6.53 15.78
CA ALA A 169 -13.46 7.51 14.75
C ALA A 169 -12.56 8.77 14.74
N ASN A 170 -12.08 9.17 15.92
CA ASN A 170 -11.24 10.35 16.09
C ASN A 170 -9.80 9.99 16.47
N THR A 171 -9.21 8.95 15.85
CA THR A 171 -7.81 8.56 16.13
C THR A 171 -6.99 8.45 14.86
N LEU A 172 -5.87 9.17 14.79
CA LEU A 172 -4.91 9.12 13.68
C LEU A 172 -3.70 8.28 14.10
N PHE A 173 -3.44 7.17 13.38
CA PHE A 173 -2.30 6.31 13.66
C PHE A 173 -1.14 6.58 12.70
N LEU A 174 0.01 6.97 13.23
CA LEU A 174 1.23 7.14 12.47
C LEU A 174 2.29 6.16 12.96
N HIS A 175 2.87 5.38 12.06
CA HIS A 175 3.94 4.43 12.36
C HIS A 175 5.19 4.77 11.56
N TYR A 176 6.34 4.76 12.21
CA TYR A 176 7.65 4.89 11.56
C TYR A 176 8.58 3.73 11.93
N THR A 177 9.57 3.45 11.09
CA THR A 177 10.59 2.44 11.40
C THR A 177 11.58 3.04 12.39
N HIS A 178 11.82 2.37 13.53
CA HIS A 178 12.75 2.89 14.53
C HIS A 178 14.18 2.90 13.98
N GLU A 179 14.82 4.06 14.04
CA GLU A 179 16.26 4.24 13.83
C GLU A 179 16.80 5.07 15.00
N LYS A 180 18.02 4.78 15.45
CA LYS A 180 18.64 5.48 16.61
C LYS A 180 18.66 7.01 16.43
N ARG A 181 18.90 7.49 15.21
CA ARG A 181 18.88 8.92 14.86
C ARG A 181 17.49 9.57 14.92
N LEU A 182 16.43 8.76 14.94
CA LEU A 182 15.03 9.20 14.99
C LEU A 182 14.42 9.06 16.40
N HIS A 183 15.23 8.91 17.44
CA HIS A 183 14.73 8.76 18.82
C HIS A 183 13.84 9.95 19.26
N SER A 184 14.16 11.18 18.83
CA SER A 184 13.34 12.37 19.14
C SER A 184 12.09 12.49 18.26
N LEU A 185 12.03 11.75 17.14
CA LEU A 185 11.04 11.97 16.09
C LEU A 185 9.60 11.84 16.61
N LYS A 186 9.34 10.92 17.54
CA LYS A 186 8.02 10.80 18.17
C LYS A 186 7.59 12.09 18.85
N ARG A 187 8.49 12.69 19.64
CA ARG A 187 8.24 13.96 20.33
C ARG A 187 8.06 15.10 19.32
N ASP A 188 8.91 15.12 18.30
CA ASP A 188 8.92 16.17 17.30
C ASP A 188 7.63 16.14 16.45
N ILE A 189 7.15 14.95 16.08
CA ILE A 189 5.84 14.78 15.41
C ILE A 189 4.70 15.30 16.29
N HIS A 190 4.67 14.96 17.59
CA HIS A 190 3.63 15.46 18.48
C HIS A 190 3.67 16.99 18.61
N LYS A 191 4.87 17.58 18.69
CA LYS A 191 5.05 19.03 18.74
C LYS A 191 4.53 19.70 17.47
N ILE A 192 4.97 19.22 16.31
CA ILE A 192 4.53 19.72 15.00
C ILE A 192 3.01 19.59 14.87
N TYR A 193 2.44 18.46 15.28
CA TYR A 193 1.00 18.25 15.23
C TYR A 193 0.25 19.26 16.10
N SER A 194 0.69 19.47 17.34
CA SER A 194 0.05 20.44 18.23
C SER A 194 0.18 21.87 17.71
N GLU A 195 1.29 22.24 17.08
CA GLU A 195 1.55 23.59 16.59
C GLU A 195 0.75 23.91 15.32
N ILE A 196 0.72 22.97 14.37
CA ILE A 196 0.04 23.18 13.08
C ILE A 196 -1.48 23.06 13.23
N PHE A 197 -1.96 22.06 13.98
CA PHE A 197 -3.38 21.76 14.02
C PHE A 197 -4.14 22.46 15.15
N GLN A 198 -3.46 23.27 15.99
CA GLN A 198 -4.05 23.91 17.18
C GLN A 198 -5.40 24.60 16.93
N ASN A 199 -5.53 25.24 15.76
CA ASN A 199 -6.70 26.05 15.39
C ASN A 199 -7.50 25.44 14.22
N THR A 200 -7.36 24.13 14.01
CA THR A 200 -8.03 23.42 12.91
C THR A 200 -8.88 22.29 13.46
N ILE A 201 -9.85 21.81 12.67
CA ILE A 201 -10.62 20.58 12.96
C ILE A 201 -9.73 19.34 13.13
N GLY A 202 -8.46 19.41 12.72
CA GLY A 202 -7.48 18.36 12.92
C GLY A 202 -7.18 18.08 14.40
N ILE A 203 -7.34 19.07 15.28
CA ILE A 203 -7.03 18.91 16.72
C ILE A 203 -7.96 17.89 17.42
N ASP A 204 -9.16 17.69 16.88
CA ASP A 204 -10.14 16.75 17.42
C ASP A 204 -9.71 15.28 17.23
N PHE A 205 -8.74 15.03 16.35
CA PHE A 205 -8.15 13.71 16.18
C PHE A 205 -7.04 13.48 17.21
N ARG A 206 -7.16 12.37 17.94
CA ARG A 206 -6.10 11.86 18.81
C ARG A 206 -4.99 11.23 17.95
N LEU A 207 -3.87 11.93 17.81
CA LEU A 207 -2.68 11.37 17.15
C LEU A 207 -2.00 10.33 18.05
N ILE A 208 -1.81 9.11 17.52
CA ILE A 208 -1.03 8.03 18.13
C ILE A 208 0.18 7.74 17.24
N VAL A 209 1.37 8.08 17.75
CA VAL A 209 2.63 7.81 17.06
C VAL A 209 3.29 6.56 17.64
N GLY A 210 3.29 5.50 16.84
CA GLY A 210 3.97 4.23 17.11
C GLY A 210 5.27 4.11 16.32
N HIS A 211 6.13 3.17 16.73
CA HIS A 211 7.28 2.75 15.92
C HIS A 211 7.19 1.26 15.62
N ARG A 212 7.75 0.85 14.48
CA ARG A 212 7.92 -0.55 14.10
C ARG A 212 9.40 -0.89 14.20
N ASN A 213 9.69 -2.07 14.73
CA ASN A 213 11.06 -2.59 14.75
C ASN A 213 11.48 -2.93 13.32
N HIS A 214 12.73 -2.64 12.98
CA HIS A 214 13.32 -3.06 11.72
C HIS A 214 13.46 -4.59 11.72
N ARG A 215 13.20 -5.27 10.60
CA ARG A 215 13.27 -6.75 10.55
C ARG A 215 14.67 -7.29 10.87
N ASN A 216 15.70 -6.48 10.64
CA ASN A 216 17.10 -6.84 10.93
C ASN A 216 17.59 -6.40 12.32
N THR A 217 16.80 -5.67 13.12
CA THR A 217 17.19 -5.26 14.49
C THR A 217 16.75 -6.30 15.55
N GLY A 218 16.70 -7.58 15.19
CA GLY A 218 16.24 -8.68 16.06
C GLY A 218 16.98 -8.80 17.40
N HIS A 219 18.12 -8.10 17.56
CA HIS A 219 18.93 -8.12 18.77
C HIS A 219 18.81 -6.85 19.64
N GLU A 220 18.20 -5.76 19.17
CA GLU A 220 18.25 -4.50 19.92
C GLU A 220 17.09 -4.30 20.90
N LEU A 221 15.93 -4.96 20.72
CA LEU A 221 14.78 -4.74 21.60
C LEU A 221 13.89 -5.98 21.79
N VAL A 222 14.40 -7.02 22.48
CA VAL A 222 13.58 -7.94 23.28
C VAL A 222 14.33 -8.36 24.55
N GLN A 223 14.21 -7.58 25.63
CA GLN A 223 14.06 -8.15 26.98
C GLN A 223 13.00 -7.34 27.72
N LYS A 224 11.73 -7.64 27.42
CA LYS A 224 10.57 -7.01 28.08
C LYS A 224 10.17 -7.70 29.40
N ARG A 225 10.99 -8.62 29.92
CA ARG A 225 10.85 -9.13 31.30
C ARG A 225 12.22 -9.10 31.97
N PRO A 226 12.34 -8.44 33.15
CA PRO A 226 13.53 -8.58 33.98
C PRO A 226 13.79 -10.06 34.26
N PRO A 227 15.06 -10.51 34.29
CA PRO A 227 15.36 -11.90 34.61
C PRO A 227 14.76 -12.27 35.98
N PRO A 228 14.24 -13.50 36.16
CA PRO A 228 13.56 -13.92 37.40
C PRO A 228 14.38 -13.71 38.67
N THR A 229 15.70 -13.67 38.54
CA THR A 229 16.65 -13.38 39.63
C THR A 229 16.50 -11.98 40.23
N MET A 230 15.94 -11.02 39.48
CA MET A 230 15.63 -9.66 39.96
C MET A 230 14.24 -9.56 40.61
N LEU A 231 13.41 -10.59 40.50
CA LEU A 231 12.06 -10.64 41.10
C LEU A 231 12.08 -11.36 42.46
N LYS A 232 13.17 -11.27 43.22
CA LYS A 232 13.19 -11.81 44.58
C LYS A 232 12.20 -11.01 45.44
N PRO A 233 11.24 -11.67 46.12
CA PRO A 233 10.33 -10.97 47.02
C PRO A 233 11.15 -10.30 48.12
N ILE A 234 10.93 -9.01 48.30
CA ILE A 234 11.53 -8.23 49.39
C ILE A 234 11.07 -8.88 50.71
N PRO A 235 11.98 -9.31 51.60
CA PRO A 235 11.58 -9.85 52.89
C PRO A 235 10.84 -8.77 53.66
N LEU A 236 9.55 -9.01 53.93
CA LEU A 236 8.72 -8.13 54.73
C LEU A 236 9.24 -8.12 56.18
N PRO A 237 9.31 -6.95 56.84
CA PRO A 237 9.73 -6.84 58.23
C PRO A 237 8.79 -7.65 59.15
N ASP A 238 9.37 -8.29 60.18
CA ASP A 238 8.71 -9.27 61.05
C ASP A 238 7.51 -8.71 61.86
N THR A 239 7.28 -7.40 61.83
CA THR A 239 6.17 -6.73 62.50
C THR A 239 4.79 -7.10 61.96
N ILE A 240 4.67 -7.72 60.77
CA ILE A 240 3.37 -8.11 60.18
C ILE A 240 2.97 -9.56 60.53
N LYS A 241 3.89 -10.42 60.99
CA LYS A 241 3.60 -11.83 61.26
C LYS A 241 2.70 -12.08 62.49
N GLN A 242 2.57 -11.11 63.40
CA GLN A 242 1.75 -11.29 64.61
C GLN A 242 0.24 -11.07 64.39
N LYS A 243 -0.19 -10.41 63.31
CA LYS A 243 -1.62 -10.13 63.08
C LYS A 243 -2.41 -11.32 62.51
N HIS A 244 -1.74 -12.32 61.93
CA HIS A 244 -2.42 -13.48 61.33
C HIS A 244 -2.63 -14.68 62.25
N LYS A 245 -2.05 -14.69 63.46
CA LYS A 245 -2.19 -15.81 64.40
C LYS A 245 -3.42 -15.73 65.32
N ARG A 246 -4.24 -14.67 65.25
CA ARG A 246 -5.43 -14.46 66.11
C ARG A 246 -6.79 -14.75 65.45
N ARG A 247 -6.84 -15.35 64.25
CA ARG A 247 -8.10 -15.68 63.55
C ARG A 247 -8.42 -17.18 63.47
N LEU A 248 -7.76 -18.01 64.27
CA LEU A 248 -8.03 -19.44 64.36
C LEU A 248 -8.18 -19.90 65.83
N VAL A 249 -8.94 -19.18 66.64
CA VAL A 249 -9.56 -19.73 67.85
C VAL A 249 -10.87 -18.95 68.07
N ASN A 250 -11.97 -19.56 67.65
CA ASN A 250 -13.38 -19.44 68.06
C ASN A 250 -14.29 -19.80 66.90
#